data_AF-A0A1R4FYZ4-F1
#
_entry.id   AF-A0A1R4FYZ4-F1
#
_cell.length_a   1.000
_cell.length_b   1.000
_cell.length_c   1.000
_cell.angle_alpha   90.00
_cell.angle_beta   90.00
_cell.angle_gamma   90.00
#
_symmetry.space_group_name_H-M   'P 1'
#
loop_
_entity.id
_entity.type
_entity.pdbx_description
1 polymer ?
#
loop_
_entity_poly.entity_id
_entity_poly.type
_entity_poly.pdbx_seq_one_letter_code
_entity_poly.pdbx_strand_id
1 'polypeptide(L)'
;MSELEHDHYDGEEFADDPSEALQLPLTADTPLPDAFVLFVESTLLGSLTGARQSKTVWCVQWRDHPDALHRLVAMWLQWQEVEQSPAMLHDFLRNVVDYHLPYLVGEDQGVLRACGNGHRVHVRLDEAGIKNQ
;
A
#
# COMPACT_ATOMS: atom_id res chain seq x y z
N MET A 1 -10.69 37.75 -43.78
CA MET A 1 -11.62 36.63 -43.52
C MET A 1 -10.91 35.68 -42.57
N SER A 2 -11.44 35.62 -41.34
CA SER A 2 -11.18 34.71 -40.22
C SER A 2 -9.73 34.47 -39.78
N GLU A 3 -9.41 35.06 -38.64
CA GLU A 3 -8.37 34.64 -37.71
C GLU A 3 -8.62 33.18 -37.29
N LEU A 4 -7.56 32.38 -37.28
CA LEU A 4 -7.54 31.06 -36.65
C LEU A 4 -7.35 31.31 -35.16
N GLU A 5 -8.45 31.22 -34.41
CA GLU A 5 -8.43 31.27 -32.95
C GLU A 5 -7.52 30.14 -32.45
N HIS A 6 -6.50 30.54 -31.69
CA HIS A 6 -5.70 29.62 -30.89
C HIS A 6 -6.65 28.99 -29.88
N ASP A 7 -6.95 27.71 -30.07
CA ASP A 7 -7.55 26.90 -29.02
C ASP A 7 -6.61 26.97 -27.81
N HIS A 8 -7.10 27.65 -26.77
CA HIS A 8 -6.50 27.68 -25.46
C HIS A 8 -6.52 26.25 -24.95
N TYR A 9 -5.37 25.58 -25.03
CA TYR A 9 -5.14 24.33 -24.31
C TYR A 9 -5.16 24.68 -22.82
N ASP A 10 -6.34 24.64 -22.22
CA ASP A 10 -6.52 24.54 -20.78
C ASP A 10 -5.82 23.25 -20.37
N GLY A 11 -4.58 23.37 -19.92
CA GLY A 11 -3.80 22.25 -19.42
C GLY A 11 -4.61 21.59 -18.32
N GLU A 12 -5.07 20.37 -18.58
CA GLU A 12 -5.59 19.50 -17.54
C GLU A 12 -4.49 19.44 -16.48
N GLU A 13 -4.77 20.00 -15.31
CA GLU A 13 -3.98 19.81 -14.10
C GLU A 13 -4.00 18.30 -13.87
N PHE A 14 -2.97 17.62 -14.38
CA PHE A 14 -2.76 16.20 -14.11
C PHE A 14 -2.79 16.09 -12.61
N ALA A 15 -3.84 15.45 -12.07
CA ALA A 15 -3.91 15.16 -10.66
C ALA A 15 -2.57 14.49 -10.31
N ASP A 16 -1.77 15.17 -9.47
CA ASP A 16 -0.43 14.71 -9.08
C ASP A 16 -0.52 13.21 -8.83
N ASP A 17 0.17 12.41 -9.66
CA ASP A 17 0.12 10.96 -9.52
C ASP A 17 0.62 10.65 -8.10
N PRO A 18 -0.25 10.18 -7.21
CA PRO A 18 0.11 10.07 -5.80
C PRO A 18 1.21 9.02 -5.59
N SER A 19 1.51 8.19 -6.60
CA SER A 19 2.63 7.26 -6.58
C SER A 19 4.00 7.90 -6.84
N GLU A 20 4.09 9.06 -7.48
CA GLU A 20 5.37 9.75 -7.73
C GLU A 20 6.08 10.18 -6.44
N ALA A 21 5.33 10.36 -5.35
CA ALA A 21 5.87 10.67 -4.04
C ALA A 21 6.58 9.48 -3.36
N LEU A 22 6.40 8.25 -3.86
CA LEU A 22 6.93 7.04 -3.24
C LEU A 22 8.38 6.78 -3.67
N GLN A 23 9.32 7.01 -2.74
CA GLN A 23 10.74 6.68 -2.92
C GLN A 23 11.10 5.40 -2.19
N LEU A 24 11.69 4.44 -2.90
CA LEU A 24 12.16 3.18 -2.33
C LEU A 24 13.59 3.33 -1.76
N PRO A 25 13.93 2.62 -0.66
CA PRO A 25 13.06 1.74 0.11
C PRO A 25 12.08 2.51 0.99
N LEU A 26 10.87 1.97 1.17
CA LEU A 26 9.89 2.52 2.12
C LEU A 26 10.33 2.22 3.55
N THR A 27 10.24 3.24 4.39
CA THR A 27 10.60 3.20 5.81
C THR A 27 9.49 3.84 6.63
N ALA A 28 9.58 3.74 7.96
CA ALA A 28 8.59 4.35 8.86
C ALA A 28 8.45 5.87 8.66
N ASP A 29 9.54 6.54 8.28
CA ASP A 29 9.59 7.98 8.05
C ASP A 29 9.22 8.39 6.62
N THR A 30 8.94 7.42 5.73
CA THR A 30 8.56 7.73 4.35
C THR A 30 7.24 8.50 4.35
N PRO A 31 7.18 9.70 3.74
CA PRO A 31 5.92 10.40 3.57
C PRO A 31 5.01 9.58 2.65
N LEU A 32 3.78 9.36 3.10
CA LEU A 32 2.82 8.51 2.42
C LEU A 32 1.62 9.34 1.97
N PRO A 33 1.10 9.15 0.74
CA PRO A 33 -0.09 9.84 0.27
C PRO A 33 -1.31 9.53 1.17
N ASP A 34 -2.16 10.53 1.44
CA ASP A 34 -3.38 10.31 2.21
C ASP A 34 -4.31 9.28 1.57
N ALA A 35 -4.37 9.27 0.22
CA ALA A 35 -5.13 8.28 -0.54
C ALA A 35 -4.68 6.84 -0.25
N PHE A 36 -3.37 6.61 -0.10
CA PHE A 36 -2.83 5.31 0.28
C PHE A 36 -3.28 4.91 1.69
N VAL A 37 -3.21 5.84 2.65
CA VAL A 37 -3.65 5.59 4.04
C VAL A 37 -5.13 5.21 4.07
N LEU A 38 -5.96 5.96 3.37
CA LEU A 38 -7.40 5.70 3.26
C LEU A 38 -7.68 4.34 2.62
N PHE A 39 -6.94 3.98 1.58
CA PHE A 39 -7.04 2.65 0.96
C PHE A 39 -6.76 1.55 1.98
N VAL A 40 -5.68 1.64 2.77
CA VAL A 40 -5.35 0.62 3.77
C VAL A 40 -6.45 0.52 4.82
N GLU A 41 -6.83 1.64 5.44
CA GLU A 41 -7.72 1.63 6.61
C GLU A 41 -9.18 1.37 6.25
N SER A 42 -9.67 1.92 5.13
CA SER A 42 -11.09 1.86 4.76
C SER A 42 -11.39 0.76 3.75
N THR A 43 -10.61 0.70 2.66
CA THR A 43 -10.88 -0.23 1.56
C THR A 43 -10.37 -1.63 1.90
N LEU A 44 -9.07 -1.77 2.15
CA LEU A 44 -8.45 -3.07 2.38
C LEU A 44 -8.95 -3.70 3.69
N LEU A 45 -8.76 -3.03 4.83
CA LEU A 45 -9.16 -3.57 6.13
C LEU A 45 -10.68 -3.58 6.34
N GLY A 46 -11.35 -2.50 5.94
CA GLY A 46 -12.78 -2.33 6.16
C GLY A 46 -13.66 -3.18 5.23
N SER A 47 -13.24 -3.40 3.99
CA SER A 47 -14.12 -3.97 2.95
C SER A 47 -13.60 -5.28 2.34
N LEU A 48 -12.30 -5.40 2.07
CA LEU A 48 -11.77 -6.49 1.22
C LEU A 48 -11.22 -7.68 1.98
N THR A 49 -10.64 -7.46 3.16
CA THR A 49 -9.95 -8.52 3.89
C THR A 49 -10.84 -9.26 4.86
N GLY A 50 -12.02 -8.71 5.19
CA GLY A 50 -12.87 -9.22 6.25
C GLY A 50 -12.10 -9.52 7.54
N ALA A 51 -10.98 -8.82 7.79
CA ALA A 51 -9.87 -9.16 8.72
C ALA A 51 -10.27 -9.24 10.21
N ARG A 52 -11.57 -9.29 10.50
CA ARG A 52 -12.14 -9.76 11.76
C ARG A 52 -12.41 -11.27 11.77
N GLN A 53 -11.90 -12.03 10.80
CA GLN A 53 -11.87 -13.50 10.91
C GLN A 53 -10.74 -13.94 11.85
N SER A 54 -11.02 -14.98 12.64
CA SER A 54 -10.33 -15.34 13.89
C SER A 54 -8.90 -15.90 13.76
N LYS A 55 -8.21 -15.66 12.62
CA LYS A 55 -6.85 -16.20 12.34
C LYS A 55 -5.94 -15.19 11.63
N THR A 56 -6.07 -13.91 11.94
CA THR A 56 -5.27 -12.85 11.32
C THR A 56 -4.65 -11.94 12.37
N VAL A 57 -3.41 -11.51 12.13
CA VAL A 57 -2.66 -10.57 12.96
C VAL A 57 -2.51 -9.27 12.20
N TRP A 58 -3.08 -8.20 12.75
CA TRP A 58 -2.89 -6.84 12.28
C TRP A 58 -2.16 -6.02 13.34
N CYS A 59 -1.20 -5.20 12.92
CA CYS A 59 -0.56 -4.21 13.77
C CYS A 59 -1.14 -2.82 13.45
N VAL A 60 -1.67 -2.13 14.46
CA VAL A 60 -2.14 -0.74 14.30
C VAL A 60 -1.02 0.21 13.91
N GLN A 61 0.23 -0.12 14.27
CA GLN A 61 1.46 0.57 13.90
C GLN A 61 2.09 -0.03 12.63
N TRP A 62 1.30 -0.49 11.66
CA TRP A 62 1.79 -1.17 10.44
C TRP A 62 2.85 -0.38 9.65
N ARG A 63 2.88 0.96 9.78
CA ARG A 63 3.90 1.84 9.18
C ARG A 63 5.30 1.61 9.72
N ASP A 64 5.42 1.11 10.94
CA ASP A 64 6.71 0.81 11.56
C ASP A 64 7.33 -0.50 11.02
N HIS A 65 6.67 -1.14 10.05
CA HIS A 65 7.08 -2.40 9.44
C HIS A 65 7.37 -2.23 7.94
N PRO A 66 8.64 -2.09 7.53
CA PRO A 66 9.02 -1.91 6.12
C PRO A 66 8.43 -2.98 5.19
N ASP A 67 8.48 -4.26 5.57
CA ASP A 67 7.91 -5.35 4.76
C ASP A 67 6.39 -5.23 4.59
N ALA A 68 5.68 -4.76 5.62
CA ALA A 68 4.23 -4.53 5.53
C ALA A 68 3.95 -3.32 4.64
N LEU A 69 4.70 -2.22 4.81
CA LEU A 69 4.61 -1.02 3.99
C LEU A 69 4.75 -1.33 2.48
N HIS A 70 5.79 -2.04 2.07
CA HIS A 70 6.02 -2.37 0.67
C HIS A 70 4.89 -3.22 0.07
N ARG A 71 4.38 -4.19 0.84
CA ARG A 71 3.24 -5.01 0.40
C ARG A 71 1.98 -4.17 0.22
N LEU A 72 1.66 -3.35 1.22
CA LEU A 72 0.48 -2.48 1.18
C LEU A 72 0.56 -1.48 0.03
N VAL A 73 1.71 -0.86 -0.19
CA VAL A 73 1.93 0.05 -1.32
C VAL A 73 1.77 -0.68 -2.65
N ALA A 74 2.36 -1.86 -2.82
CA ALA A 74 2.19 -2.65 -4.05
C ALA A 74 0.71 -2.99 -4.31
N MET A 75 -0.05 -3.32 -3.26
CA MET A 75 -1.50 -3.54 -3.37
C MET A 75 -2.24 -2.25 -3.75
N TRP A 76 -1.87 -1.11 -3.18
CA TRP A 76 -2.50 0.16 -3.50
C TRP A 76 -2.22 0.64 -4.93
N LEU A 77 -1.00 0.50 -5.42
CA LEU A 77 -0.67 0.86 -6.81
C LEU A 77 -1.54 0.09 -7.80
N GLN A 78 -1.78 -1.19 -7.54
CA GLN A 78 -2.70 -1.99 -8.36
C GLN A 78 -4.18 -1.63 -8.15
N TRP A 79 -4.56 -1.19 -6.95
CA TRP A 79 -5.90 -0.65 -6.71
C TRP A 79 -6.18 0.61 -7.54
N GLN A 80 -5.17 1.48 -7.74
CA GLN A 80 -5.32 2.68 -8.57
C GLN A 80 -5.67 2.33 -10.03
N GLU A 81 -5.17 1.20 -10.55
CA GLU A 81 -5.58 0.69 -11.89
C GLU A 81 -7.04 0.22 -11.89
N VAL A 82 -7.50 -0.40 -10.79
CA VAL A 82 -8.91 -0.81 -10.62
C VAL A 82 -9.85 0.39 -10.54
N GLU A 83 -9.44 1.50 -9.92
CA GLU A 83 -10.24 2.73 -9.87
C GLU A 83 -10.47 3.31 -11.27
N GLN A 84 -9.49 3.18 -12.16
CA GLN A 84 -9.62 3.58 -13.56
C GLN A 84 -10.44 2.57 -14.39
N SER A 85 -10.39 1.29 -14.04
CA SER A 85 -11.09 0.20 -14.73
C SER A 85 -11.65 -0.84 -13.76
N PRO A 86 -12.92 -0.70 -13.32
CA PRO A 86 -13.52 -1.64 -12.38
C PRO A 86 -13.57 -3.10 -12.87
N ALA A 87 -13.43 -3.33 -14.18
CA ALA A 87 -13.33 -4.67 -14.75
C ALA A 87 -12.10 -5.44 -14.24
N MET A 88 -11.05 -4.75 -13.80
CA MET A 88 -9.83 -5.35 -13.24
C MET A 88 -10.00 -5.85 -11.79
N LEU A 89 -11.14 -5.56 -11.14
CA LEU A 89 -11.39 -5.93 -9.76
C LEU A 89 -11.22 -7.44 -9.50
N HIS A 90 -11.67 -8.29 -10.43
CA HIS A 90 -11.52 -9.74 -10.28
C HIS A 90 -10.04 -10.15 -10.21
N ASP A 91 -9.21 -9.62 -11.10
CA ASP A 91 -7.78 -9.92 -11.16
C ASP A 91 -7.02 -9.34 -9.98
N PHE A 92 -7.40 -8.14 -9.53
CA PHE A 92 -6.86 -7.53 -8.31
C PHE A 92 -7.12 -8.40 -7.09
N LEU A 93 -8.38 -8.83 -6.87
CA LEU A 93 -8.71 -9.68 -5.73
C LEU A 93 -7.91 -10.98 -5.75
N ARG A 94 -7.91 -11.68 -6.90
CA ARG A 94 -7.28 -12.99 -7.03
C ARG A 94 -5.75 -12.96 -6.99
N ASN A 95 -5.13 -12.03 -7.71
CA ASN A 95 -3.68 -12.05 -7.94
C ASN A 95 -2.91 -11.15 -6.99
N VAL A 96 -3.59 -10.15 -6.41
CA VAL A 96 -2.95 -9.17 -5.51
C VAL A 96 -3.41 -9.41 -4.08
N VAL A 97 -4.72 -9.35 -3.81
CA VAL A 97 -5.26 -9.48 -2.45
C VAL A 97 -5.05 -10.89 -1.90
N ASP A 98 -5.61 -11.91 -2.54
CA ASP A 98 -5.55 -13.30 -2.08
C ASP A 98 -4.11 -13.82 -2.01
N TYR A 99 -3.22 -13.29 -2.86
CA TYR A 99 -1.80 -13.65 -2.85
C TYR A 99 -1.05 -12.99 -1.69
N HIS A 100 -1.14 -11.67 -1.53
CA HIS A 100 -0.32 -10.95 -0.54
C HIS A 100 -0.89 -11.00 0.87
N LEU A 101 -2.22 -11.05 1.02
CA LEU A 101 -2.88 -10.95 2.31
C LEU A 101 -2.43 -12.03 3.31
N PRO A 102 -2.31 -13.33 2.95
CA PRO A 102 -1.79 -14.35 3.87
C PRO A 102 -0.35 -14.08 4.35
N TYR A 103 0.49 -13.46 3.51
CA TYR A 103 1.86 -13.08 3.88
C TYR A 103 1.93 -11.75 4.63
N LEU A 104 0.85 -10.98 4.64
CA LEU A 104 0.75 -9.76 5.43
C LEU A 104 0.28 -10.08 6.85
N VAL A 105 -0.89 -10.73 6.96
CA VAL A 105 -1.63 -10.88 8.23
C VAL A 105 -1.75 -12.32 8.73
N GLY A 106 -1.23 -13.33 8.03
CA GLY A 106 -1.33 -14.72 8.49
C GLY A 106 -0.61 -14.95 9.82
N GLU A 107 -1.23 -15.68 10.74
CA GLU A 107 -0.64 -16.00 12.06
C GLU A 107 0.69 -16.78 11.96
N ASP A 108 0.80 -17.68 10.98
CA ASP A 108 1.98 -18.55 10.85
C ASP A 108 3.12 -17.88 10.05
N GLN A 109 2.77 -17.17 8.97
CA GLN A 109 3.72 -16.72 7.94
C GLN A 109 3.65 -15.22 7.62
N GLY A 110 2.70 -14.50 8.23
CA GLY A 110 2.54 -13.07 8.03
C GLY A 110 3.74 -12.30 8.54
N VAL A 111 4.06 -11.19 7.87
CA VAL A 111 5.11 -10.27 8.33
C VAL A 111 4.71 -9.59 9.64
N LEU A 112 3.41 -9.41 9.89
CA LEU A 112 2.90 -8.83 11.13
C LEU A 112 2.71 -9.85 12.26
N ARG A 113 2.97 -11.15 12.06
CA ARG A 113 2.68 -12.21 13.05
C ARG A 113 3.30 -11.96 14.44
N ALA A 114 4.48 -11.34 14.49
CA ALA A 114 5.17 -11.04 15.74
C ALA A 114 4.40 -10.02 16.61
N CYS A 115 3.48 -9.27 16.01
CA CYS A 115 2.67 -8.27 16.68
C CYS A 115 1.38 -8.81 17.32
N GLY A 116 1.14 -10.13 17.29
CA GLY A 116 -0.11 -10.72 17.79
C GLY A 116 -0.43 -10.42 19.27
N ASN A 117 0.57 -10.07 20.06
CA ASN A 117 0.41 -9.66 21.47
C ASN A 117 0.88 -8.22 21.73
N GLY A 118 0.78 -7.34 20.73
CA GLY A 118 1.24 -5.96 20.79
C GLY A 118 2.38 -5.67 19.82
N HIS A 119 2.55 -4.41 19.46
CA HIS A 119 3.54 -3.97 18.47
C HIS A 119 4.96 -4.40 18.83
N ARG A 120 5.68 -4.92 17.82
CA ARG A 120 7.10 -5.28 17.93
C ARG A 120 7.83 -4.70 16.73
N VAL A 121 8.78 -3.81 16.99
CA VAL A 121 9.66 -3.28 15.95
C VAL A 121 10.42 -4.44 15.32
N HIS A 122 10.32 -4.57 14.00
CA HIS A 122 11.19 -5.48 13.27
C HIS A 122 12.56 -4.83 13.17
N VAL A 123 13.61 -5.56 13.51
CA VAL A 123 14.97 -5.06 13.33
C VAL A 123 15.15 -4.73 11.86
N ARG A 124 15.36 -3.46 11.59
CA ARG A 124 15.70 -2.89 10.30
C ARG A 124 16.93 -3.60 9.74
N LEU A 125 16.87 -4.11 8.51
CA LEU A 125 18.03 -4.76 7.87
C LEU A 125 19.21 -3.77 7.74
N ASP A 126 18.93 -2.47 7.60
CA ASP A 126 19.92 -1.39 7.60
C ASP A 126 20.51 -1.08 8.99
N GLU A 127 19.79 -1.36 10.08
CA GLU A 127 20.31 -1.23 11.45
C GLU A 127 21.10 -2.48 11.89
N ALA A 128 20.76 -3.65 11.36
CA ALA A 128 21.52 -4.88 11.54
C ALA A 128 22.85 -4.91 10.75
N GLY A 129 23.07 -3.92 9.87
CA GLY A 129 24.03 -3.97 8.77
C GLY A 129 25.26 -3.05 8.84
N ILE A 130 25.56 -2.38 9.95
CA ILE A 130 26.91 -1.82 10.22
C ILE A 130 27.54 -2.53 11.41
N LYS A 131 27.44 -3.85 11.46
CA LYS A 131 28.29 -4.70 12.33
C LYS A 131 28.62 -6.01 11.63
N ASN A 132 29.42 -5.93 10.58
CA ASN A 132 30.27 -7.01 10.05
C ASN A 132 31.40 -6.28 9.30
N GLN A 133 32.66 -6.67 9.33
CA GLN A 133 33.42 -7.74 9.95
C GLN A 133 34.88 -7.42 9.59
#